data_AF-A0A9X1ISN8-F1
#
_entry.id   AF-A0A9X1ISN8-F1
#
_cell.length_a   1.000
_cell.length_b   1.000
_cell.length_c   1.000
_cell.angle_alpha   90.00
_cell.angle_beta   90.00
_cell.angle_gamma   90.00
#
_symmetry.space_group_name_H-M   'P 1'
#
loop_
_entity.id
_entity.type
_entity.pdbx_description
1 polymer ?
#
loop_
_entity_poly.entity_id
_entity_poly.type
_entity_poly.pdbx_seq_one_letter_code
_entity_poly.pdbx_strand_id
1 'polypeptide(L)'
;MNRGDWGSVDCQVMEIEPNKTLSYRWDAMGLESIVTWTLTPTATGTHLRMEQRGFRPDQEQAYQGARYGWAQFFAKLETIVAGMA
;
A
#
# COMPACT_ATOMS: atom_id res chain seq x y z
N MET A 1 2.17 -13.48 10.32
CA MET A 1 2.25 -13.99 8.94
C MET A 1 0.86 -13.97 8.30
N ASN A 2 0.59 -13.03 7.40
CA ASN A 2 -0.64 -13.04 6.58
C ASN A 2 -0.38 -13.92 5.36
N ARG A 3 -1.09 -15.06 5.24
CA ARG A 3 -0.96 -16.01 4.13
C ARG A 3 -2.23 -15.97 3.26
N GLY A 4 -2.05 -15.77 1.97
CA GLY A 4 -3.04 -16.12 0.94
C GLY A 4 -2.43 -17.07 -0.08
N ASP A 5 -3.24 -17.64 -0.97
CA ASP A 5 -2.79 -18.56 -2.03
C ASP A 5 -1.78 -17.94 -3.02
N TRP A 6 -1.54 -16.63 -2.88
CA TRP A 6 -0.68 -15.76 -3.69
C TRP A 6 0.69 -15.50 -3.04
N GLY A 7 0.97 -16.12 -1.88
CA GLY A 7 2.17 -15.89 -1.08
C GLY A 7 1.89 -15.33 0.31
N SER A 8 2.94 -15.14 1.10
CA SER A 8 2.87 -14.49 2.41
C SER A 8 3.57 -13.15 2.40
N VAL A 9 2.92 -12.16 3.01
CA VAL A 9 3.54 -10.89 3.34
C VAL A 9 3.66 -10.81 4.85
N ASP A 10 4.85 -10.54 5.33
CA ASP A 10 5.06 -10.15 6.72
C ASP A 10 4.92 -8.62 6.83
N CYS A 11 3.93 -8.22 7.62
CA CYS A 11 3.63 -6.82 7.85
C CYS A 11 3.86 -6.45 9.32
N GLN A 12 4.46 -5.29 9.54
CA GLN A 12 4.61 -4.70 10.86
C GLN A 12 4.22 -3.23 10.80
N VAL A 13 3.31 -2.81 11.66
CA VAL A 13 2.93 -1.39 11.78
C VAL A 13 4.13 -0.60 12.31
N MET A 14 4.45 0.50 11.62
CA MET A 14 5.54 1.41 11.98
C MET A 14 5.02 2.74 12.54
N GLU A 15 3.92 3.26 11.98
CA GLU A 15 3.33 4.53 12.39
C GLU A 15 1.81 4.49 12.19
N ILE A 16 1.06 5.02 13.14
CA ILE A 16 -0.39 5.25 13.03
C ILE A 16 -0.73 6.62 13.59
N GLU A 17 -1.20 7.49 12.70
CA GLU A 17 -1.95 8.69 13.06
C GLU A 17 -3.38 8.57 12.51
N PRO A 18 -4.40 8.47 13.38
CA PRO A 18 -5.78 8.33 12.94
C PRO A 18 -6.17 9.39 11.91
N ASN A 19 -6.75 8.94 10.80
CA ASN A 19 -7.24 9.78 9.70
C ASN A 19 -6.18 10.65 9.00
N LYS A 20 -4.88 10.37 9.20
CA LYS A 20 -3.78 11.14 8.59
C LYS A 20 -2.73 10.24 7.94
N THR A 21 -2.09 9.38 8.72
CA THR A 21 -0.93 8.61 8.26
C THR A 21 -0.98 7.19 8.76
N LEU A 22 -0.66 6.24 7.90
CA LEU A 22 -0.42 4.85 8.26
C LEU A 22 0.84 4.37 7.53
N SER A 23 1.82 3.85 8.28
CA SER A 23 3.03 3.27 7.71
C SER A 23 3.24 1.85 8.24
N TYR A 24 3.61 0.93 7.36
CA TYR A 24 3.92 -0.46 7.72
C TYR A 24 4.96 -1.09 6.82
N ARG A 25 5.72 -2.06 7.37
CA ARG A 25 6.58 -2.95 6.59
C ARG A 25 5.74 -3.86 5.71
N TRP A 26 6.26 -4.15 4.53
CA TRP A 26 5.73 -5.12 3.58
C TRP A 26 6.89 -5.95 3.08
N ASP A 27 7.07 -7.10 3.73
CA ASP A 27 8.20 -7.99 3.46
C ASP A 27 7.71 -9.28 2.82
N ALA A 28 8.20 -9.57 1.61
CA ALA A 28 7.78 -10.74 0.85
C ALA A 28 8.87 -11.16 -0.14
N MET A 29 9.17 -12.46 -0.21
CA MET A 29 10.05 -13.04 -1.23
C MET A 29 11.40 -12.31 -1.38
N GLY A 30 12.02 -11.90 -0.27
CA GLY A 30 13.31 -11.19 -0.26
C GLY A 30 13.24 -9.68 -0.57
N LEU A 31 12.03 -9.14 -0.77
CA LEU A 31 11.77 -7.70 -0.70
C LEU A 31 11.56 -7.30 0.76
N GLU A 32 12.25 -6.26 1.18
CA GLU A 32 11.93 -5.51 2.40
C GLU A 32 11.50 -4.11 1.97
N SER A 33 10.29 -3.73 2.32
CA SER A 33 9.73 -2.45 1.87
C SER A 33 8.85 -1.81 2.92
N ILE A 34 8.63 -0.51 2.80
CA ILE A 34 7.74 0.26 3.64
C ILE A 34 6.66 0.85 2.76
N VAL A 35 5.41 0.62 3.14
CA VAL A 35 4.25 1.27 2.54
C VAL A 35 3.77 2.36 3.49
N THR A 36 3.60 3.56 2.94
CA THR A 36 3.11 4.73 3.66
C THR A 36 1.88 5.27 2.96
N TRP A 37 0.80 5.41 3.71
CA TRP A 37 -0.43 6.07 3.31
C TRP A 37 -0.48 7.46 3.94
N THR A 38 -0.85 8.46 3.16
CA THR A 38 -1.09 9.83 3.61
C THR A 38 -2.46 10.27 3.14
N LEU A 39 -3.31 10.67 4.08
CA LEU A 39 -4.66 11.16 3.84
C LEU A 39 -4.67 12.67 4.05
N THR A 40 -5.00 13.41 3.00
CA THR A 40 -5.16 14.85 3.06
C THR A 40 -6.63 15.20 2.81
N PRO A 41 -7.36 15.75 3.80
CA PRO A 41 -8.73 16.20 3.59
C PRO A 41 -8.81 17.25 2.47
N THR A 42 -9.87 17.17 1.67
CA THR A 42 -10.21 18.18 0.64
C THR A 42 -11.64 18.65 0.84
N ALA A 43 -12.05 19.70 0.13
CA ALA A 43 -13.42 20.22 0.24
C ALA A 43 -14.50 19.21 -0.18
N THR A 44 -14.16 18.24 -1.02
CA THR A 44 -15.09 17.26 -1.59
C THR A 44 -14.80 15.82 -1.17
N GLY A 45 -13.81 15.59 -0.29
CA GLY A 45 -13.42 14.24 0.12
C GLY A 45 -12.04 14.18 0.73
N THR A 46 -11.25 13.19 0.32
CA THR A 46 -9.87 12.97 0.81
C THR A 46 -8.97 12.66 -0.37
N HIS A 47 -7.83 13.34 -0.47
CA HIS A 47 -6.75 12.96 -1.35
C HIS A 47 -5.90 11.90 -0.65
N LEU A 48 -5.87 10.68 -1.20
CA LEU A 48 -5.09 9.57 -0.70
C LEU A 48 -3.79 9.42 -1.52
N ARG A 49 -2.64 9.51 -0.85
CA ARG A 49 -1.35 9.15 -1.43
C ARG A 49 -0.84 7.86 -0.81
N MET A 50 -0.39 6.92 -1.64
CA MET A 50 0.34 5.73 -1.20
C MET A 50 1.74 5.76 -1.81
N GLU A 51 2.74 5.48 -0.98
CA GLU A 51 4.13 5.36 -1.40
C GLU A 51 4.68 4.03 -0.88
N GLN A 52 5.26 3.22 -1.76
CA GLN A 52 6.03 2.04 -1.36
C GLN A 52 7.51 2.28 -1.69
N ARG A 53 8.37 2.17 -0.67
CA ARG A 53 9.81 2.42 -0.77
C ARG A 53 10.60 1.19 -0.29
N GLY A 54 11.86 1.07 -0.73
CA GLY A 54 12.75 -0.04 -0.33
C GLY A 54 13.15 -0.97 -1.48
N PHE A 55 12.61 -0.77 -2.69
CA PHE A 55 13.06 -1.50 -3.88
C PHE A 55 14.51 -1.16 -4.19
N ARG A 56 15.36 -2.21 -4.24
CA ARG A 56 16.75 -2.09 -4.67
C ARG A 56 16.85 -2.14 -6.21
N PRO A 57 17.95 -1.65 -6.81
CA PRO A 57 18.13 -1.64 -8.26
C PRO A 57 18.06 -3.03 -8.93
N ASP A 58 18.38 -4.10 -8.19
CA ASP A 58 18.30 -5.50 -8.66
C ASP A 58 16.87 -6.08 -8.60
N GLN A 59 15.89 -5.35 -8.08
CA GLN A 59 14.53 -5.83 -7.81
C GLN A 59 13.49 -5.28 -8.79
N GLU A 60 13.85 -5.14 -10.07
CA GLU A 60 12.99 -4.55 -11.11
C GLU A 60 11.64 -5.25 -11.23
N GLN A 61 11.62 -6.59 -11.18
CA GLN A 61 10.37 -7.35 -11.27
C GLN A 61 9.42 -7.03 -10.10
N ALA A 62 9.94 -6.91 -8.88
CA ALA A 62 9.15 -6.57 -7.71
C ALA A 62 8.61 -5.13 -7.80
N TYR A 63 9.43 -4.19 -8.30
CA TYR A 63 9.03 -2.81 -8.52
C TYR A 63 7.90 -2.69 -9.55
N GLN A 64 8.05 -3.32 -10.71
CA GLN A 64 7.01 -3.31 -11.76
C GLN A 64 5.74 -4.04 -11.31
N GLY A 65 5.88 -5.17 -10.62
CA GLY A 65 4.77 -5.91 -10.03
C GLY A 65 3.99 -5.07 -9.01
N ALA A 66 4.69 -4.36 -8.12
CA ALA A 66 4.07 -3.43 -7.17
C ALA A 66 3.35 -2.29 -7.89
N ARG A 67 3.98 -1.67 -8.90
CA ARG A 67 3.37 -0.59 -9.68
C ARG A 67 2.05 -1.03 -10.33
N TYR A 68 2.03 -2.21 -10.95
CA TYR A 68 0.81 -2.76 -11.53
C TYR A 68 -0.23 -3.14 -10.47
N GLY A 69 0.19 -3.85 -9.41
CA GLY A 69 -0.70 -4.30 -8.33
C GLY A 69 -1.38 -3.15 -7.60
N TRP A 70 -0.64 -2.09 -7.28
CA TRP A 70 -1.20 -0.91 -6.62
C TRP A 70 -2.23 -0.19 -7.47
N ALA A 71 -2.02 -0.06 -8.78
CA ALA A 71 -3.03 0.52 -9.66
C ALA A 71 -4.35 -0.26 -9.60
N GLN A 72 -4.30 -1.60 -9.55
CA GLN A 72 -5.47 -2.45 -9.39
C GLN A 72 -6.12 -2.32 -8.01
N PHE A 73 -5.33 -2.21 -6.93
CA PHE A 73 -5.86 -2.00 -5.59
C PHE A 73 -6.57 -0.66 -5.44
N PHE A 74 -6.04 0.41 -6.02
CA PHE A 74 -6.68 1.73 -6.02
C PHE A 74 -8.02 1.72 -6.76
N ALA A 75 -8.09 1.11 -7.95
CA ALA A 75 -9.36 1.00 -8.69
C ALA A 75 -10.45 0.25 -7.88
N LYS A 76 -10.07 -0.81 -7.15
CA LYS A 76 -10.99 -1.52 -6.25
C LYS A 76 -11.39 -0.68 -5.04
N LEU A 77 -10.45 0.04 -4.45
CA LEU A 77 -10.71 0.92 -3.31
C LEU A 77 -11.70 2.02 -3.67
N GLU A 78 -11.55 2.65 -4.84
CA GLU A 78 -12.51 3.64 -5.35
C GLU A 78 -13.92 3.06 -5.47
N THR A 79 -14.04 1.84 -5.99
CA THR A 79 -15.34 1.15 -6.11
C THR A 79 -15.97 0.89 -4.74
N ILE A 80 -15.19 0.42 -3.77
CA ILE A 80 -15.68 0.14 -2.41
C ILE A 80 -16.14 1.42 -1.73
N VAL A 81 -15.31 2.48 -1.76
CA VAL A 81 -15.63 3.76 -1.12
C VAL A 81 -16.84 4.43 -1.76
N ALA A 82 -16.99 4.35 -3.08
CA ALA A 82 -18.17 4.87 -3.77
C ALA A 82 -19.46 4.15 -3.36
N GLY A 83 -19.38 2.86 -3.02
CA GLY A 83 -20.52 2.06 -2.54
C GLY A 83 -20.85 2.25 -1.06
N MET A 84 -20.08 3.04 -0.31
CA MET A 84 -20.35 3.35 1.11
C MET A 84 -21.21 4.62 1.30
N ALA A 85 -21.53 5.32 0.21
CA ALA A 85 -22.37 6.52 0.20
C ALA A 85 -23.87 6.19 0.21
#